data_AF-A0A7J4EJV3-F1
#
_entry.id   AF-A0A7J4EJV3-F1
#
_cell.length_a   1.000
_cell.length_b   1.000
_cell.length_c   1.000
_cell.angle_alpha   90.00
_cell.angle_beta   90.00
_cell.angle_gamma   90.00
#
_symmetry.space_group_name_H-M   'P 1'
#
loop_
_entity.id
_entity.type
_entity.pdbx_description
1 polymer ?
#
loop_
_entity_poly.entity_id
_entity_poly.type
_entity_poly.pdbx_seq_one_letter_code
_entity_poly.pdbx_strand_id
1 'polypeptide(L)'
;MKWFKDIHNRRIRLTDERQEHIETDHPEMSGHIDKIQETVLNPDIIVRSRTDPDVELFYRHYDITPVTEKYLCVVVKVLVGDLFIITAYFTDTIKRGEVLWEKK
;
A
#
# COMPACT_ATOMS: atom_id res chain seq x y z
N MET A 1 7.23 11.88 10.41
CA MET A 1 7.70 11.06 9.27
C MET A 1 7.98 9.63 9.74
N LYS A 2 7.49 8.63 9.01
CA LYS A 2 7.63 7.20 9.33
C LYS A 2 8.42 6.46 8.25
N TRP A 3 9.09 5.38 8.64
CA TRP A 3 9.83 4.51 7.75
C TRP A 3 9.35 3.07 7.91
N PHE A 4 9.06 2.44 6.79
CA PHE A 4 8.67 1.04 6.70
C PHE A 4 9.68 0.26 5.87
N LYS A 5 9.57 -1.06 5.96
CA LYS A 5 10.29 -2.00 5.10
C LYS A 5 9.26 -2.81 4.34
N ASP A 6 9.52 -3.06 3.07
CA ASP A 6 8.71 -3.98 2.30
C ASP A 6 9.22 -5.42 2.37
N ILE A 7 8.52 -6.33 1.70
CA ILE A 7 8.90 -7.74 1.54
C ILE A 7 10.28 -7.95 0.91
N HIS A 8 10.79 -6.97 0.15
CA HIS A 8 12.11 -6.98 -0.46
C HIS A 8 13.17 -6.27 0.40
N ASN A 9 12.85 -5.93 1.65
CA ASN A 9 13.70 -5.18 2.59
C ASN A 9 14.14 -3.80 2.06
N ARG A 10 13.38 -3.22 1.12
CA ARG A 10 13.54 -1.83 0.65
C ARG A 10 12.92 -0.88 1.67
N ARG A 11 13.57 0.27 1.90
CA ARG A 11 13.06 1.31 2.81
C ARG A 11 12.03 2.17 2.09
N ILE A 12 10.83 2.23 2.65
CA ILE A 12 9.72 3.06 2.15
C ILE A 12 9.43 4.15 3.18
N ARG A 13 9.35 5.41 2.76
CA ARG A 13 8.96 6.52 3.64
C ARG A 13 7.47 6.85 3.52
N LEU A 14 6.88 7.23 4.63
CA LEU A 14 5.59 7.90 4.72
C LEU A 14 5.81 9.26 5.39
N THR A 15 5.62 10.34 4.64
CA THR A 15 5.69 11.70 5.18
C THR A 15 4.41 12.05 5.92
N ASP A 16 4.48 13.00 6.85
CA ASP A 16 3.31 13.41 7.62
C ASP A 16 2.24 14.05 6.70
N GLU A 17 2.67 14.84 5.70
CA GLU A 17 1.80 15.35 4.63
C GLU A 17 1.04 14.24 3.89
N ARG A 18 1.73 13.13 3.55
CA ARG A 18 1.09 12.00 2.85
C ARG A 18 0.17 11.22 3.77
N GLN A 19 0.52 11.10 5.04
CA GLN A 19 -0.35 10.49 6.04
C GLN A 19 -1.64 11.31 6.20
N GLU A 20 -1.54 12.63 6.35
CA GLU A 20 -2.69 13.53 6.44
C GLU A 20 -3.56 13.48 5.18
N HIS A 21 -2.94 13.44 4.01
CA HIS A 21 -3.64 13.28 2.74
C HIS A 21 -4.41 11.95 2.66
N ILE A 22 -3.80 10.84 3.10
CA ILE A 22 -4.48 9.54 3.18
C ILE A 22 -5.67 9.60 4.13
N GLU A 23 -5.49 10.15 5.33
CA GLU A 23 -6.57 10.20 6.34
C GLU A 23 -7.69 11.17 5.94
N THR A 24 -7.39 12.19 5.13
CA THR A 24 -8.38 13.16 4.63
C THR A 24 -9.17 12.62 3.44
N ASP A 25 -8.49 12.02 2.45
CA ASP A 25 -9.12 11.49 1.24
C ASP A 25 -9.80 10.13 1.51
N HIS A 26 -9.28 9.38 2.49
CA HIS A 26 -9.77 8.07 2.91
C HIS A 26 -9.97 8.05 4.44
N PRO A 27 -11.06 8.63 4.97
CA PRO A 27 -11.34 8.64 6.40
C PRO A 27 -11.33 7.25 7.06
N GLU A 28 -11.64 6.21 6.29
CA GLU A 28 -11.55 4.81 6.71
C GLU A 28 -10.14 4.32 7.02
N MET A 29 -9.10 5.08 6.66
CA MET A 29 -7.69 4.79 6.99
C MET A 29 -7.23 5.41 8.31
N SER A 30 -8.04 6.30 8.91
CA SER A 30 -7.68 6.93 10.18
C SER A 30 -7.50 5.87 11.28
N GLY A 31 -6.34 5.89 11.93
CA GLY A 31 -5.97 4.87 12.93
C GLY A 31 -5.54 3.51 12.36
N HIS A 32 -5.42 3.36 11.04
CA HIS A 32 -4.99 2.12 10.36
C HIS A 32 -3.62 2.23 9.68
N ILE A 33 -2.77 3.17 10.11
CA ILE A 33 -1.41 3.31 9.58
C ILE A 33 -0.56 2.05 9.84
N ASP A 34 -0.80 1.32 10.94
CA ASP A 34 -0.12 0.06 11.20
C ASP A 34 -0.44 -1.02 10.15
N LYS A 35 -1.64 -1.01 9.57
CA LYS A 35 -2.01 -1.91 8.47
C LYS A 35 -1.25 -1.59 7.19
N ILE A 36 -0.92 -0.31 6.95
CA ILE A 36 -0.06 0.08 5.83
C ILE A 36 1.30 -0.60 5.95
N GLN A 37 1.92 -0.51 7.14
CA GLN A 37 3.20 -1.17 7.42
C GLN A 37 3.11 -2.68 7.22
N GLU A 38 2.06 -3.31 7.75
CA GLU A 38 1.84 -4.74 7.59
C GLU A 38 1.66 -5.15 6.13
N THR A 39 0.95 -4.34 5.34
CA THR A 39 0.66 -4.61 3.93
C THR A 39 1.90 -4.52 3.05
N VAL A 40 2.78 -3.54 3.28
CA VAL A 40 4.05 -3.47 2.51
C VAL A 40 5.03 -4.56 2.94
N LEU A 41 5.04 -4.93 4.23
CA LEU A 41 5.94 -5.95 4.77
C LEU A 41 5.53 -7.36 4.36
N ASN A 42 4.23 -7.64 4.37
CA ASN A 42 3.65 -8.95 4.07
C ASN A 42 2.46 -8.80 3.10
N PRO A 43 2.67 -8.36 1.85
CA PRO A 43 1.59 -8.34 0.88
C PRO A 43 1.10 -9.75 0.59
N ASP A 44 -0.10 -9.86 0.02
CA ASP A 44 -0.58 -11.08 -0.63
C ASP A 44 -0.34 -11.01 -2.14
N ILE A 45 -0.40 -9.80 -2.73
CA ILE A 45 -0.03 -9.58 -4.14
C ILE A 45 0.59 -8.19 -4.34
N ILE A 46 1.57 -8.10 -5.21
CA ILE A 46 2.19 -6.85 -5.68
C ILE A 46 1.93 -6.73 -7.18
N VAL A 47 1.36 -5.61 -7.59
CA VAL A 47 1.01 -5.33 -8.99
C VAL A 47 1.69 -4.03 -9.44
N ARG A 48 2.38 -4.04 -10.57
CA ARG A 48 2.86 -2.82 -11.22
C ARG A 48 1.70 -2.09 -11.89
N SER A 49 1.60 -0.78 -11.67
CA SER A 49 0.59 0.05 -12.31
C SER A 49 0.75 0.04 -13.84
N ARG A 50 -0.37 -0.01 -14.56
CA ARG A 50 -0.38 0.07 -16.04
C ARG A 50 -0.05 1.46 -16.57
N THR A 51 -0.34 2.49 -15.78
CA THR A 51 -0.20 3.89 -16.20
C THR A 51 1.15 4.48 -15.83
N ASP A 52 1.85 3.88 -14.86
CA ASP A 52 3.09 4.41 -14.31
C ASP A 52 4.01 3.23 -13.92
N PRO A 53 5.10 2.98 -14.66
CA PRO A 53 5.98 1.83 -14.43
C PRO A 53 6.75 1.92 -13.11
N ASP A 54 6.88 3.13 -12.55
CA ASP A 54 7.54 3.37 -11.27
C ASP A 54 6.56 3.26 -10.09
N VAL A 55 5.33 2.80 -10.31
CA VAL A 55 4.33 2.62 -9.25
C VAL A 55 4.05 1.14 -9.04
N GLU A 56 4.24 0.71 -7.79
CA GLU A 56 3.90 -0.62 -7.30
C GLU A 56 2.69 -0.52 -6.36
N LEU A 57 1.75 -1.45 -6.51
CA LEU A 57 0.51 -1.55 -5.75
C LEU A 57 0.60 -2.79 -4.88
N PHE A 58 0.72 -2.59 -3.57
CA PHE A 58 0.75 -3.66 -2.58
C PHE A 58 -0.67 -3.91 -2.10
N TYR A 59 -1.11 -5.16 -2.18
CA TYR A 59 -2.41 -5.58 -1.70
C TYR A 59 -2.26 -6.61 -0.61
N ARG A 60 -3.04 -6.46 0.46
CA ARG A 60 -3.22 -7.47 1.50
C ARG A 60 -4.70 -7.60 1.81
N HIS A 61 -5.20 -8.83 1.84
CA HIS A 61 -6.57 -9.11 2.22
C HIS A 61 -6.70 -9.05 3.75
N TYR A 62 -7.78 -8.44 4.21
CA TYR A 62 -8.14 -8.38 5.62
C TYR A 62 -9.55 -8.96 5.79
N ASP A 63 -9.61 -10.18 6.33
CA ASP A 63 -10.87 -10.91 6.61
C ASP A 63 -11.81 -10.14 7.54
N ILE A 64 -11.25 -9.32 8.45
CA ILE A 64 -11.99 -8.55 9.43
C ILE A 64 -11.72 -7.05 9.20
N THR A 65 -12.71 -6.36 8.62
CA THR A 65 -12.84 -4.90 8.74
C THR A 65 -14.18 -4.57 9.41
N PRO A 66 -14.41 -3.33 9.88
CA PRO A 66 -15.66 -2.96 10.56
C PRO A 66 -16.95 -3.19 9.75
N VAL A 67 -16.86 -3.45 8.44
CA VAL A 67 -18.03 -3.54 7.55
C VAL A 67 -18.06 -4.83 6.72
N THR A 68 -16.94 -5.27 6.13
CA THR A 68 -16.84 -6.49 5.27
C THR A 68 -15.38 -6.98 5.17
N GLU A 69 -15.11 -8.13 4.55
CA GLU A 69 -13.76 -8.45 4.06
C GLU A 69 -13.33 -7.41 3.00
N LYS A 70 -12.09 -6.90 3.07
CA LYS A 70 -11.55 -5.94 2.08
C LYS A 70 -10.06 -6.14 1.86
N TYR A 71 -9.58 -5.74 0.69
CA TYR A 71 -8.16 -5.54 0.46
C TYR A 71 -7.74 -4.15 0.91
N LEU A 72 -6.59 -4.03 1.58
CA LEU A 72 -5.88 -2.77 1.70
C LEU A 72 -4.94 -2.64 0.51
N CYS A 73 -5.11 -1.59 -0.29
CA CYS A 73 -4.22 -1.22 -1.37
C CYS A 73 -3.28 -0.12 -0.88
N VAL A 74 -1.97 -0.35 -0.91
CA VAL A 74 -0.93 0.66 -0.63
C VAL A 74 -0.20 0.97 -1.92
N VAL A 75 -0.22 2.23 -2.33
CA VAL A 75 0.40 2.71 -3.57
C VAL A 75 1.77 3.28 -3.25
N VAL A 76 2.82 2.66 -3.79
CA VAL A 76 4.21 3.05 -3.56
C VAL A 76 4.84 3.52 -4.86
N LYS A 77 5.42 4.73 -4.85
CA LYS A 77 6.31 5.19 -5.92
C LYS A 77 7.71 4.66 -5.66
N VAL A 78 8.30 4.02 -6.66
CA VAL A 78 9.63 3.41 -6.62
C VAL A 78 10.55 4.19 -7.54
N LEU A 79 11.31 5.14 -6.97
CA LEU A 79 12.33 5.89 -7.68
C LEU A 79 13.72 5.32 -7.33
N VAL A 80 14.70 5.62 -8.18
CA VAL A 80 16.09 5.21 -7.93
C VAL A 80 16.59 5.89 -6.64
N GLY A 81 16.72 5.10 -5.58
CA GLY A 81 17.20 5.54 -4.27
C GLY A 81 16.15 6.13 -3.33
N ASP A 82 14.88 6.24 -3.73
CA ASP A 82 13.79 6.73 -2.88
C ASP A 82 12.47 5.99 -3.17
N LEU A 83 11.88 5.40 -2.12
CA LEU A 83 10.56 4.78 -2.20
C LEU A 83 9.64 5.47 -1.21
N PHE A 84 8.46 5.88 -1.66
CA PHE A 84 7.49 6.55 -0.79
C PHE A 84 6.05 6.17 -1.10
N ILE A 85 5.22 6.22 -0.06
CA ILE A 85 3.78 5.96 -0.19
C ILE A 85 3.09 7.21 -0.76
N ILE A 86 2.34 7.01 -1.84
CA ILE A 86 1.52 8.06 -2.47
C ILE A 86 0.18 8.15 -1.78
N THR A 87 -0.50 7.01 -1.63
CA THR A 87 -1.82 6.87 -1.01
C THR A 87 -2.05 5.42 -0.55
N ALA A 88 -3.04 5.19 0.31
CA ALA A 88 -3.52 3.89 0.72
C ALA A 88 -5.02 3.93 0.99
N TYR A 89 -5.75 2.87 0.64
CA TYR A 89 -7.20 2.81 0.82
C TYR A 89 -7.71 1.36 0.79
N PHE A 90 -8.89 1.13 1.37
CA PHE A 90 -9.57 -0.16 1.27
C PHE A 90 -10.32 -0.31 -0.04
N THR A 91 -10.27 -1.49 -0.64
CA THR A 91 -10.95 -1.81 -1.90
C THR A 91 -11.37 -3.27 -1.94
N ASP A 92 -12.42 -3.56 -2.68
CA ASP A 92 -12.91 -4.93 -2.87
C ASP A 92 -12.25 -5.62 -4.09
N THR A 93 -11.39 -4.89 -4.83
CA THR A 93 -10.81 -5.36 -6.09
C THR A 93 -9.32 -5.08 -6.19
N ILE A 94 -8.57 -6.04 -6.75
CA ILE A 94 -7.18 -5.85 -7.15
C ILE A 94 -7.14 -5.20 -8.53
N LYS A 95 -6.37 -4.11 -8.69
CA LYS A 95 -6.24 -3.45 -9.99
C LYS A 95 -5.52 -4.34 -11.00
N ARG A 96 -5.92 -4.23 -12.26
CA ARG A 96 -5.24 -4.91 -13.38
C ARG A 96 -3.87 -4.29 -13.61
N GLY A 97 -2.85 -5.13 -13.79
CA GLY A 97 -1.48 -4.73 -14.05
C GLY A 97 -0.57 -5.94 -14.24
N GLU A 98 0.73 -5.72 -14.29
CA GLU A 98 1.73 -6.79 -14.28
C GLU A 98 1.90 -7.26 -12.83
N VAL A 99 1.67 -8.55 -12.57
CA VAL A 99 1.88 -9.13 -11.24
C VAL A 99 3.38 -9.30 -11.04
N LEU A 100 3.94 -8.55 -10.09
CA LEU A 100 5.36 -8.60 -9.75
C LEU A 100 5.65 -9.71 -8.74
N TRP A 101 4.70 -9.95 -7.85
CA TRP A 101 4.83 -10.94 -6.79
C TRP A 101 3.44 -11.37 -6.31
N GLU A 102 3.29 -12.63 -5.97
CA GLU A 102 2.07 -13.19 -5.38
C GLU A 102 2.47 -14.22 -4.32
N LYS A 103 1.79 -14.16 -3.17
CA LYS A 103 1.99 -15.08 -2.06
C LYS A 103 1.42 -16.44 -2.44
N LYS A 104 2.25 -17.47 -2.30
CA LYS A 104 1.84 -18.87 -2.46
C LYS A 104 1.32 -19.47 -1.16
#